data_AF-A0A0G0PWW0-F1
#
_entry.id   AF-A0A0G0PWW0-F1
#
_cell.length_a   1.000
_cell.length_b   1.000
_cell.length_c   1.000
_cell.angle_alpha   90.00
_cell.angle_beta   90.00
_cell.angle_gamma   90.00
#
_symmetry.space_group_name_H-M   'P 1'
#
loop_
_entity.id
_entity.type
_entity.pdbx_description
1 polymer ?
#
loop_
_entity_poly.entity_id
_entity_poly.type
_entity_poly.pdbx_seq_one_letter_code
_entity_poly.pdbx_strand_id
1 'polypeptide(L)'
;MAPQQSNNQNTLIIALILVAGFAVGYFYYSQWVVPARVLIDPPPVAARDDLKKFENLKIDFSILDNKKYKALEIFGESPVNPGVTGKRDIFAPI
;
A
#
# COMPACT_ATOMS: atom_id res chain seq x y z
N MET A 1 69.89 22.16 13.79
CA MET A 1 68.92 21.64 12.80
C MET A 1 67.52 21.81 13.38
N ALA A 2 66.73 22.77 12.91
CA ALA A 2 65.28 22.80 13.09
C ALA A 2 64.70 23.89 12.18
N PRO A 3 63.88 23.49 11.20
CA PRO A 3 62.53 24.04 11.15
C PRO A 3 61.55 22.95 10.67
N GLN A 4 60.98 22.19 11.61
CA GLN A 4 59.99 21.16 11.27
C GLN A 4 58.64 21.37 11.98
N GLN A 5 58.59 22.27 12.97
CA GLN A 5 57.40 22.48 13.79
C GLN A 5 56.35 23.39 13.12
N SER A 6 56.76 24.39 12.33
CA SER A 6 55.81 25.31 11.65
C SER A 6 55.04 24.64 10.51
N ASN A 7 55.68 23.73 9.75
CA ASN A 7 55.02 23.00 8.67
C ASN A 7 53.93 22.07 9.21
N ASN A 8 54.20 21.36 10.31
CA ASN A 8 53.22 20.44 10.89
C ASN A 8 51.99 21.18 11.43
N GLN A 9 52.16 22.37 12.02
CA GLN A 9 51.04 23.19 12.48
C GLN A 9 50.19 23.70 11.31
N ASN A 10 50.81 24.17 10.23
CA ASN A 10 50.07 24.59 9.03
C ASN A 10 49.29 23.43 8.40
N THR A 11 49.89 22.24 8.30
CA THR A 11 49.22 21.05 7.78
C THR A 11 48.01 20.66 8.65
N LEU A 12 48.14 20.74 9.98
CA LEU A 12 47.04 20.46 10.91
C LEU A 12 45.90 21.48 10.78
N ILE A 13 46.22 22.77 10.63
CA ILE A 13 45.21 23.82 10.43
C ILE A 13 44.47 23.61 9.11
N ILE A 14 45.18 23.30 8.02
CA ILE A 14 44.58 23.01 6.72
C ILE A 14 43.68 21.76 6.80
N ALA A 15 44.14 20.69 7.45
CA ALA A 15 43.35 19.48 7.64
C ALA A 15 42.06 19.76 8.44
N LEU A 16 42.15 20.58 9.48
CA LEU A 16 40.99 20.98 10.28
C LEU A 16 39.98 21.78 9.44
N ILE A 17 40.45 22.71 8.61
CA ILE A 17 39.58 23.49 7.70
C ILE A 17 38.86 22.57 6.71
N LEU A 18 39.57 21.59 6.14
CA LEU A 18 38.97 20.62 5.22
C LEU A 18 37.89 19.79 5.93
N VAL A 19 38.20 19.24 7.10
CA VAL A 19 37.24 18.43 7.88
C VAL A 19 36.02 19.27 8.28
N ALA A 20 36.22 20.51 8.73
CA ALA A 20 35.13 21.42 9.06
C ALA A 20 34.27 21.76 7.83
N GLY A 21 34.89 22.01 6.67
CA GLY A 21 34.20 22.23 5.41
C GLY A 21 33.36 21.04 4.97
N PHE A 22 33.91 19.83 5.04
CA PHE A 22 33.17 18.60 4.76
C PHE A 22 32.03 18.36 5.74
N ALA A 23 32.23 18.60 7.03
CA ALA A 23 31.18 18.47 8.03
C ALA A 23 30.02 19.43 7.76
N VAL A 24 30.30 20.72 7.56
CA VAL A 24 29.29 21.73 7.24
C VAL A 24 28.57 21.41 5.93
N GLY A 25 29.33 21.03 4.89
CA GLY A 25 28.76 20.62 3.60
C GLY A 25 27.86 19.39 3.71
N TYR A 26 28.24 18.40 4.51
CA TYR A 26 27.44 17.20 4.77
C TYR A 26 26.15 17.52 5.53
N PHE A 27 26.22 18.36 6.57
CA PHE A 27 25.03 18.83 7.28
C PHE A 27 24.10 19.63 6.37
N TYR A 28 24.63 20.52 5.54
CA TYR A 28 23.83 21.27 4.58
C TYR A 28 23.15 20.34 3.56
N TYR A 29 23.90 19.44 2.94
CA TYR A 29 23.35 18.48 1.97
C TYR A 29 22.28 17.57 2.60
N SER A 30 22.55 17.02 3.79
CA SER A 30 21.62 16.09 4.46
C SER A 30 20.32 16.73 4.93
N GLN A 31 20.34 18.01 5.34
CA GLN A 31 19.15 18.69 5.85
C GLN A 31 18.39 19.49 4.79
N TRP A 32 19.06 20.01 3.77
CA TRP A 32 18.44 20.87 2.76
C TRP A 32 18.12 20.15 1.46
N VAL A 33 18.78 19.02 1.17
CA VAL A 33 18.46 18.15 0.03
C VAL A 33 17.61 16.96 0.48
N VAL A 34 16.62 17.23 1.35
CA VAL A 34 15.50 16.31 1.48
C VAL A 34 14.68 16.48 0.20
N PRO A 35 14.59 15.48 -0.68
CA PRO A 35 13.68 15.58 -1.82
C PRO A 35 12.31 15.90 -1.25
N ALA A 36 11.69 16.98 -1.71
CA ALA A 36 10.35 17.36 -1.31
C ALA A 36 9.48 16.12 -1.50
N ARG A 37 9.15 15.45 -0.38
CA ARG A 37 8.18 14.38 -0.39
C ARG A 37 6.89 15.11 -0.68
N VAL A 38 6.51 15.14 -1.96
CA VAL A 38 5.18 15.54 -2.35
C VAL A 38 4.28 14.67 -1.49
N LEU A 39 3.56 15.29 -0.56
CA LEU A 39 2.44 14.64 0.07
C LEU A 39 1.49 14.35 -1.08
N ILE A 40 1.61 13.16 -1.65
CA ILE A 40 0.58 12.61 -2.49
C ILE A 40 -0.50 12.30 -1.47
N ASP A 41 -1.46 13.21 -1.34
CA ASP A 41 -2.67 12.91 -0.61
C ASP A 41 -3.17 11.57 -1.15
N PRO A 42 -3.41 10.57 -0.29
CA PRO A 42 -3.99 9.34 -0.75
C PRO A 42 -5.23 9.71 -1.56
N PRO A 43 -5.41 9.14 -2.75
CA PRO A 43 -6.61 9.42 -3.53
C PRO A 43 -7.80 9.26 -2.57
N PRO A 44 -8.76 10.20 -2.58
CA PRO A 44 -9.90 10.12 -1.69
C PRO A 44 -10.41 8.69 -1.83
N VAL A 45 -10.36 7.94 -0.73
CA VAL A 45 -10.85 6.56 -0.71
C VAL A 45 -12.28 6.70 -1.17
N ALA A 46 -12.52 6.39 -2.45
CA ALA A 46 -13.85 6.42 -3.02
C ALA A 46 -14.64 5.57 -2.05
N ALA A 47 -15.60 6.21 -1.35
CA ALA A 47 -16.33 5.59 -0.28
C ALA A 47 -16.69 4.20 -0.78
N ARG A 48 -16.10 3.16 -0.17
CA ARG A 48 -16.43 1.78 -0.53
C ARG A 48 -17.94 1.76 -0.44
N ASP A 49 -18.61 1.48 -1.55
CA ASP A 49 -20.07 1.45 -1.55
C ASP A 49 -20.42 0.38 -0.51
N ASP A 50 -21.00 0.80 0.62
CA ASP A 50 -21.28 -0.06 1.76
C ASP A 50 -22.32 -1.14 1.40
N LEU A 51 -22.79 -1.18 0.14
CA LEU A 51 -23.82 -2.06 -0.39
C LEU A 51 -25.12 -2.02 0.42
N LYS A 52 -25.29 -1.05 1.32
CA LYS A 52 -26.49 -0.80 2.12
C LYS A 52 -27.73 -0.63 1.25
N LYS A 53 -27.56 -0.13 0.02
CA LYS A 53 -28.64 -0.03 -0.97
C LYS A 53 -29.20 -1.40 -1.38
N PHE A 54 -28.43 -2.47 -1.22
CA PHE A 54 -28.81 -3.84 -1.51
C PHE A 54 -29.19 -4.63 -0.26
N GLU A 55 -29.22 -4.03 0.93
CA GLU A 55 -29.61 -4.69 2.19
C GLU A 55 -31.00 -5.32 2.07
N ASN A 56 -31.90 -4.66 1.34
CA ASN A 56 -33.26 -5.13 1.09
C ASN A 56 -33.44 -5.78 -0.29
N LEU A 57 -32.36 -6.00 -1.05
CA LEU A 57 -32.44 -6.66 -2.34
C LEU A 57 -32.84 -8.12 -2.12
N LYS A 58 -34.07 -8.47 -2.52
CA LYS A 58 -34.56 -9.84 -2.56
C LYS A 58 -34.71 -10.27 -4.01
N ILE A 59 -34.18 -11.43 -4.34
CA ILE A 59 -34.39 -12.05 -5.65
C ILE A 59 -35.76 -12.73 -5.60
N ASP A 60 -36.66 -12.30 -6.48
CA ASP A 60 -37.95 -12.96 -6.65
C ASP A 60 -37.81 -14.17 -7.58
N PHE A 61 -38.00 -15.35 -7.03
CA PHE A 61 -37.95 -16.62 -7.77
C PHE A 61 -39.32 -17.08 -8.28
N SER A 62 -40.37 -16.27 -8.15
CA SER A 62 -41.74 -16.59 -8.60
C SER A 62 -41.83 -16.93 -10.09
N ILE A 63 -40.91 -16.42 -10.92
CA ILE A 63 -40.82 -16.78 -12.33
C ILE A 63 -40.61 -18.28 -12.54
N LEU A 64 -39.90 -18.95 -11.64
CA LEU A 64 -39.64 -20.39 -11.69
C LEU A 64 -40.88 -21.24 -11.35
N ASP A 65 -41.94 -20.64 -10.81
CA ASP A 65 -43.19 -21.35 -10.52
C ASP A 65 -44.02 -21.65 -11.78
N ASN A 66 -43.74 -20.97 -12.89
CA ASN A 66 -44.43 -21.22 -14.14
C ASN A 66 -44.08 -22.63 -14.68
N LYS A 67 -45.12 -23.35 -15.11
CA LYS A 67 -45.04 -24.73 -15.63
C LYS A 67 -43.99 -24.92 -16.72
N LYS A 68 -43.69 -23.87 -17.51
CA LYS A 68 -42.64 -23.90 -18.55
C LYS A 68 -41.24 -24.07 -17.96
N TYR A 69 -40.94 -23.44 -16.82
CA TYR A 69 -39.63 -23.53 -16.17
C TYR A 69 -39.48 -24.81 -15.34
N LYS A 70 -40.58 -25.37 -14.83
CA LYS A 70 -40.59 -26.69 -14.16
C LYS A 70 -40.32 -27.86 -15.11
N ALA A 71 -40.53 -27.64 -16.41
CA ALA A 71 -40.23 -28.61 -17.44
C ALA A 71 -38.78 -28.52 -17.95
N LEU A 72 -38.02 -27.51 -17.51
CA LEU A 72 -36.60 -27.41 -17.84
C LEU A 72 -35.84 -28.47 -17.04
N GLU A 73 -35.00 -29.21 -17.74
CA GLU A 73 -34.11 -30.19 -17.13
C GLU A 73 -33.06 -29.44 -16.31
N ILE A 74 -32.98 -29.76 -15.02
CA ILE A 74 -31.99 -29.18 -14.11
C ILE A 74 -30.67 -29.88 -14.39
N PHE A 75 -29.74 -29.19 -15.05
CA PHE A 75 -28.38 -29.70 -15.24
C PHE A 75 -27.52 -29.30 -14.04
N GLY A 76 -27.14 -30.28 -13.21
CA GLY A 76 -26.32 -30.09 -12.00
C GLY A 76 -27.03 -30.58 -10.73
N GLU A 77 -26.33 -30.59 -9.60
CA GLU A 77 -26.92 -30.91 -8.30
C GLU A 77 -27.72 -29.70 -7.79
N SER A 78 -29.05 -29.85 -7.65
CA SER A 78 -29.91 -28.86 -7.01
C SER A 78 -30.74 -29.53 -5.91
N PRO A 79 -30.61 -29.10 -4.65
CA PRO A 79 -29.63 -28.13 -4.15
C PRO A 79 -28.20 -28.68 -4.25
N VAL A 80 -27.22 -27.81 -4.51
CA VAL A 80 -25.79 -28.18 -4.50
C VAL A 80 -25.45 -28.61 -3.08
N ASN A 81 -24.91 -29.81 -2.91
CA ASN A 81 -24.44 -30.26 -1.61
C ASN A 81 -23.04 -29.69 -1.39
N PRO A 82 -22.83 -28.72 -0.49
CA PRO A 82 -21.52 -28.10 -0.32
C PRO A 82 -20.51 -29.15 0.15
N GLY A 83 -19.45 -29.34 -0.64
CA GLY A 83 -18.36 -30.25 -0.29
C GLY A 83 -17.61 -29.79 0.97
N VAL A 84 -16.89 -30.71 1.60
CA VAL A 84 -16.08 -30.45 2.82
C VAL A 84 -14.92 -29.47 2.59
N THR A 85 -14.59 -29.20 1.33
CA THR A 85 -13.52 -28.31 0.89
C THR A 85 -14.07 -27.04 0.22
N GLY A 86 -13.60 -25.88 0.66
CA GLY A 86 -13.98 -24.56 0.16
C GLY A 86 -14.11 -23.53 1.29
N LYS A 87 -14.20 -22.23 0.97
CA LYS A 87 -14.59 -21.24 1.97
C LYS A 87 -16.05 -21.51 2.37
N ARG A 88 -16.29 -21.67 3.68
CA ARG A 88 -17.65 -21.80 4.25
C ARG A 88 -18.55 -20.63 3.87
N ASP A 89 -17.95 -19.47 3.64
CA ASP A 89 -18.57 -18.28 3.07
C ASP A 89 -17.68 -17.73 1.96
N ILE A 90 -18.13 -17.85 0.71
CA ILE A 90 -17.42 -17.39 -0.48
C ILE A 90 -17.34 -15.85 -0.58
N PHE A 91 -18.11 -15.13 0.23
CA PHE A 91 -18.12 -13.67 0.29
C PHE A 91 -17.39 -13.10 1.50
N ALA A 92 -16.89 -13.95 2.40
CA ALA A 92 -16.10 -13.50 3.52
C ALA A 92 -14.75 -12.92 3.06
N PRO A 93 -14.33 -11.75 3.58
CA PRO A 93 -13.06 -11.13 3.22
C PRO A 93 -11.86 -12.05 3.54
N ILE A 94 -10.76 -11.83 2.82
CA ILE A 94 -9.48 -12.54 3.00
C ILE A 94 -8.66 -11.83 4.07
#